data_AF-A0A699WIE8-F1
#
_entry.id   AF-A0A699WIE8-F1
#
_cell.length_a   1.000
_cell.length_b   1.000
_cell.length_c   1.000
_cell.angle_alpha   90.00
_cell.angle_beta   90.00
_cell.angle_gamma   90.00
#
_symmetry.space_group_name_H-M   'P 1'
#
loop_
_entity.id
_entity.type
_entity.pdbx_description
1 polymer ?
#
loop_
_entity_poly.entity_id
_entity_poly.type
_entity_poly.pdbx_seq_one_letter_code
_entity_poly.pdbx_strand_id
1 'polypeptide(L)'
;NKENYTTHDLELGAMVFVLRLWRHYLYGTKCTVYTNHKSLQYILDQKELNMRQRRWIELLSDYDYVIRYHPGKANVVEDALSRKDKEPIRVRALAVTVHNNLPEQIRNAQVEACNEENIGAEGFLGKGEPFEVRSDGTKCLKGR
;
A
#
# COMPACT_ATOMS: atom_id res chain seq x y z
N ASN A 1 -20.56 -13.44 13.69
CA ASN A 1 -20.44 -13.16 15.14
C ASN A 1 -19.98 -11.73 15.36
N LYS A 2 -20.92 -10.82 15.63
CA LYS A 2 -20.60 -9.46 16.07
C LYS A 2 -20.33 -9.58 17.57
N GLU A 3 -19.10 -9.95 17.92
CA GLU A 3 -18.71 -9.99 19.33
C GLU A 3 -18.75 -8.57 19.88
N ASN A 4 -19.29 -8.39 21.09
CA ASN A 4 -19.39 -7.10 21.75
C ASN A 4 -17.99 -6.60 22.11
N TYR A 5 -17.37 -5.83 21.22
CA TYR A 5 -16.14 -5.11 21.54
C TYR A 5 -16.49 -3.95 22.46
N THR A 6 -15.85 -3.90 23.62
CA THR A 6 -15.88 -2.70 24.45
C THR A 6 -15.09 -1.59 23.76
N THR A 7 -15.35 -0.33 24.08
CA THR A 7 -14.61 0.80 23.50
C THR A 7 -13.09 0.62 23.69
N HIS A 8 -12.68 0.07 24.83
CA HIS A 8 -11.28 -0.25 25.12
C HIS A 8 -10.69 -1.32 24.20
N ASP A 9 -11.47 -2.34 23.81
CA ASP A 9 -11.00 -3.34 22.85
C ASP A 9 -10.86 -2.76 21.44
N LEU A 10 -11.73 -1.82 21.06
CA LEU A 10 -11.62 -1.13 19.77
C LEU A 10 -10.37 -0.23 19.73
N GLU A 11 -10.15 0.53 20.80
CA GLU A 11 -8.98 1.39 21.00
C GLU A 11 -7.67 0.60 20.93
N LEU A 12 -7.55 -0.49 21.70
CA LEU A 12 -6.36 -1.34 21.71
C LEU A 12 -6.18 -2.04 20.35
N GLY A 13 -7.28 -2.51 19.75
CA GLY A 13 -7.27 -3.13 18.42
C GLY A 13 -6.76 -2.17 17.34
N ALA A 14 -7.13 -0.89 17.41
CA ALA A 14 -6.64 0.13 16.48
C ALA A 14 -5.12 0.34 16.63
N MET A 15 -4.59 0.41 17.85
CA MET A 15 -3.14 0.51 18.09
C MET A 15 -2.39 -0.70 17.54
N VAL A 16 -2.87 -1.91 17.82
CA VAL A 16 -2.29 -3.15 17.29
C VAL A 16 -2.28 -3.14 15.77
N PHE A 17 -3.37 -2.70 15.15
CA PHE A 17 -3.49 -2.61 13.70
C PHE A 17 -2.46 -1.65 13.10
N VAL A 18 -2.30 -0.45 13.67
CA VAL A 18 -1.31 0.54 13.21
C VAL A 18 0.11 -0.02 13.34
N LEU A 19 0.47 -0.55 14.51
CA LEU A 19 1.83 -1.07 14.72
C LEU A 19 2.16 -2.22 13.79
N ARG A 20 1.17 -3.07 13.47
CA ARG A 20 1.33 -4.15 12.49
C ARG A 20 1.44 -3.63 11.05
N LEU A 21 0.67 -2.61 10.69
CA LEU A 21 0.69 -2.01 9.34
C LEU A 21 2.02 -1.29 9.06
N TRP A 22 2.59 -0.65 10.07
CA TRP A 22 3.83 0.12 9.96
C TRP A 22 5.05 -0.65 10.50
N ARG A 23 4.95 -1.98 10.66
CA ARG A 23 5.99 -2.82 11.28
C ARG A 23 7.38 -2.57 10.71
N HIS A 24 7.50 -2.50 9.38
CA HIS A 24 8.78 -2.30 8.69
C HIS A 24 9.44 -0.95 8.97
N TYR A 25 8.70 0.06 9.43
CA TYR A 25 9.25 1.35 9.84
C TYR A 25 9.50 1.46 11.35
N LEU A 26 8.73 0.72 12.14
CA LEU A 26 8.74 0.84 13.61
C LEU A 26 9.64 -0.19 14.29
N TYR A 27 9.97 -1.29 13.61
CA TYR A 27 10.79 -2.34 14.21
C TYR A 27 12.21 -1.82 14.52
N GLY A 28 12.68 -2.05 15.75
CA GLY A 28 14.00 -1.60 16.22
C GLY A 28 14.11 -0.09 16.48
N THR A 29 13.02 0.67 16.39
CA THR A 29 13.02 2.13 16.65
C THR A 29 12.04 2.47 17.75
N LYS A 30 12.46 3.36 18.67
CA LYS A 30 11.58 3.87 19.72
C LYS A 30 10.52 4.80 19.13
N CYS A 31 9.25 4.43 19.25
CA CYS A 31 8.14 5.23 18.76
C CYS A 31 7.30 5.82 19.90
N THR A 32 6.69 6.99 19.67
CA THR A 32 5.73 7.58 20.62
C THR A 32 4.35 7.53 20.00
N VAL A 33 3.43 6.83 20.64
CA VAL A 33 2.04 6.72 20.20
C VAL A 33 1.21 7.75 20.95
N TYR A 34 0.66 8.72 20.21
CA TYR A 34 -0.27 9.70 20.77
C TYR A 34 -1.70 9.20 20.63
N THR A 35 -2.47 9.27 21.71
CA THR A 35 -3.87 8.84 21.73
C THR A 35 -4.74 9.84 22.49
N ASN A 36 -5.95 10.09 21.98
CA ASN A 36 -6.99 10.87 22.66
C ASN A 36 -7.81 10.04 23.66
N HIS A 37 -7.44 8.77 23.88
CA HIS A 37 -8.09 7.88 24.83
C HIS A 37 -7.22 7.68 26.07
N LYS A 38 -7.65 8.27 27.19
CA LYS A 38 -6.90 8.26 28.46
C LYS A 38 -6.74 6.85 29.05
N SER A 39 -7.67 5.95 28.77
CA SER A 39 -7.65 4.53 29.17
C SER A 39 -6.43 3.78 28.64
N LEU A 40 -6.04 4.04 27.39
CA LEU A 40 -4.90 3.38 26.74
C LEU A 40 -3.56 3.66 27.43
N GLN A 41 -3.45 4.78 28.16
CA GLN A 41 -2.25 5.09 28.92
C GLN A 41 -1.98 4.07 30.04
N TYR A 42 -3.03 3.49 30.61
CA TYR A 42 -2.96 2.58 31.76
C TYR A 42 -3.24 1.12 31.38
N ILE A 43 -3.31 0.79 30.09
CA ILE A 43 -3.72 -0.55 29.65
C ILE A 43 -2.73 -1.64 30.05
N LEU A 44 -1.45 -1.27 30.20
CA LEU A 44 -0.40 -2.18 30.70
C LEU A 44 -0.47 -2.38 32.23
N ASP A 45 -1.03 -1.41 32.95
CA ASP A 45 -1.15 -1.44 34.41
C ASP A 45 -2.44 -2.13 34.89
N GLN A 46 -3.33 -2.49 33.97
CA GLN A 46 -4.59 -3.16 34.30
C GLN A 46 -4.35 -4.58 34.82
N LYS A 47 -4.82 -4.84 36.04
CA LYS A 47 -4.67 -6.13 36.74
C LYS A 47 -5.42 -7.29 36.07
N GLU A 48 -6.55 -7.00 35.42
CA GLU A 48 -7.40 -8.00 34.78
C GLU A 48 -7.55 -7.71 33.29
N LEU A 49 -6.74 -8.40 32.48
CA LEU A 49 -6.81 -8.35 31.03
C LEU A 49 -7.51 -9.58 30.48
N ASN A 50 -8.45 -9.36 29.55
CA ASN A 50 -9.11 -10.43 28.81
C ASN A 50 -8.07 -11.19 27.96
N MET A 51 -8.30 -12.48 27.65
CA MET A 51 -7.39 -13.30 26.85
C MET A 51 -7.01 -12.65 25.51
N ARG A 52 -7.94 -11.93 24.89
CA ARG A 52 -7.68 -11.17 23.65
C ARG A 52 -6.69 -10.03 23.86
N GLN A 53 -6.92 -9.21 24.87
CA GLN A 53 -6.05 -8.08 25.22
C GLN A 53 -4.65 -8.57 25.58
N ARG A 54 -4.55 -9.71 26.28
CA ARG A 54 -3.28 -10.37 26.59
C ARG A 54 -2.47 -10.73 25.34
N ARG A 55 -3.10 -11.38 24.35
CA ARG A 55 -2.45 -11.70 23.06
C ARG A 55 -1.98 -10.46 22.30
N TRP A 56 -2.76 -9.37 22.40
CA TRP A 56 -2.40 -8.10 21.78
C TRP A 56 -1.24 -7.42 22.48
N ILE A 57 -1.20 -7.41 23.81
CA ILE A 57 -0.08 -6.87 24.59
C ILE A 57 1.20 -7.66 24.33
N GLU A 58 1.12 -8.98 24.21
CA GLU A 58 2.25 -9.83 23.82
C GLU A 58 2.82 -9.40 22.46
N LEU A 59 1.97 -9.17 21.46
CA LEU A 59 2.39 -8.64 20.16
C LEU A 59 2.99 -7.23 20.27
N LEU A 60 2.46 -6.39 21.15
CA LEU A 60 2.97 -5.04 21.37
C LEU A 60 4.36 -5.05 22.02
N SER A 61 4.66 -6.06 22.84
CA SER A 61 5.95 -6.18 23.55
C SER A 61 7.17 -6.31 22.62
N ASP A 62 6.95 -6.70 21.36
CA ASP A 62 7.97 -6.73 20.32
C ASP A 62 8.45 -5.34 19.87
N TYR A 63 7.75 -4.27 20.26
CA TYR A 63 8.03 -2.89 19.85
C TYR A 63 8.47 -2.04 21.04
N ASP A 64 9.45 -1.15 20.83
CA ASP A 64 9.78 -0.09 21.79
C ASP A 64 8.84 1.11 21.56
N TYR A 65 7.81 1.25 22.40
CA TYR A 65 6.83 2.32 22.29
C TYR A 65 6.56 3.03 23.61
N VAL A 66 6.16 4.30 23.51
CA VAL A 66 5.66 5.10 24.64
C VAL A 66 4.28 5.64 24.31
N ILE A 67 3.28 5.31 25.12
CA ILE A 67 1.93 5.84 24.97
C ILE A 67 1.84 7.19 25.68
N ARG A 68 1.40 8.23 24.96
CA ARG A 68 1.12 9.55 25.51
C ARG A 68 -0.31 9.97 25.21
N TYR A 69 -1.01 10.41 26.25
CA TYR A 69 -2.33 11.00 26.08
C TYR A 69 -2.21 12.39 25.45
N HIS A 70 -3.04 12.66 24.43
CA HIS A 70 -3.17 13.97 23.80
C HIS A 70 -4.66 14.36 23.72
N PRO A 71 -5.07 15.51 24.27
CA PRO A 71 -6.48 15.90 24.29
C PRO A 71 -7.08 15.96 22.87
N GLY A 72 -8.31 15.47 22.70
CA GLY A 72 -8.95 15.33 21.38
C GLY A 72 -8.97 16.60 20.52
N LYS A 73 -9.00 17.79 21.12
CA LYS A 73 -8.91 19.08 20.40
C LYS A 73 -7.62 19.26 19.60
N ALA A 74 -6.56 18.52 19.94
CA ALA A 74 -5.29 18.55 19.24
C ALA A 74 -5.03 17.25 18.45
N ASN A 75 -5.96 16.29 18.49
CA ASN A 75 -5.93 15.06 17.69
C ASN A 75 -6.79 15.17 16.41
N VAL A 76 -6.95 16.39 15.88
CA VAL A 76 -7.87 16.70 14.77
C VAL A 76 -7.56 15.88 13.52
N VAL A 77 -6.29 15.59 13.26
CA VAL A 77 -5.84 14.81 12.10
C VAL A 77 -6.29 13.36 12.20
N GLU A 78 -6.09 12.72 13.34
CA GLU A 78 -6.51 11.34 13.57
C GLU A 78 -8.03 11.21 13.51
N ASP A 79 -8.74 12.13 14.15
CA ASP A 79 -10.19 12.16 14.17
C ASP A 79 -10.77 12.38 12.76
N ALA A 80 -10.14 13.22 11.93
CA ALA A 80 -10.50 13.39 10.52
C ALA A 80 -10.24 12.12 9.68
N LEU A 81 -9.14 11.40 9.93
CA LEU A 81 -8.80 10.17 9.23
C LEU A 81 -9.70 9.00 9.63
N SER A 82 -10.04 8.90 10.91
CA SER A 82 -10.95 7.89 11.47
C SER A 82 -12.38 8.06 10.96
N ARG A 83 -12.80 9.31 10.73
CA ARG A 83 -14.13 9.66 10.23
C ARG A 83 -14.30 9.55 8.70
N LYS A 84 -13.25 9.20 7.95
CA LYS A 84 -13.36 9.06 6.49
C LYS A 84 -14.37 7.98 6.12
N ASP A 85 -15.35 8.36 5.29
CA ASP A 85 -16.53 7.56 4.96
C ASP A 85 -16.18 6.13 4.54
N LYS A 86 -16.84 5.16 5.21
CA LYS A 86 -16.75 3.72 4.94
C LYS A 86 -17.51 3.31 3.69
N GLU A 87 -17.94 4.25 2.86
CA GLU A 87 -18.46 3.90 1.55
C GLU A 87 -17.27 3.61 0.63
N PRO A 88 -17.09 2.35 0.17
CA PRO A 88 -16.12 2.11 -0.88
C PRO A 88 -16.53 2.99 -2.06
N ILE A 89 -15.58 3.76 -2.60
CA ILE A 89 -15.78 4.47 -3.86
C ILE A 89 -16.14 3.40 -4.90
N ARG A 90 -17.44 3.21 -5.14
CA ARG A 90 -17.96 2.26 -6.11
C ARG A 90 -17.75 2.88 -7.48
N VAL A 91 -16.57 2.69 -8.03
CA VAL A 91 -16.32 2.98 -9.44
C VAL A 91 -17.10 1.95 -10.25
N ARG A 92 -18.28 2.32 -10.73
CA ARG A 92 -19.00 1.54 -11.73
C ARG A 92 -18.26 1.72 -13.06
N ALA A 93 -17.42 0.77 -13.43
CA ALA A 93 -16.98 0.68 -14.82
C ALA A 93 -18.22 0.38 -15.67
N LEU A 94 -18.73 1.40 -16.39
CA LEU A 94 -19.94 1.26 -17.23
C LEU A 94 -19.69 0.42 -18.48
N ALA A 95 -18.46 0.41 -18.98
CA ALA A 95 -18.04 -0.41 -20.11
C ALA A 95 -16.52 -0.60 -20.08
N VAL A 96 -16.06 -1.81 -20.41
CA VAL A 96 -14.67 -2.09 -20.74
C VAL A 96 -14.61 -2.29 -22.26
N THR A 97 -14.08 -1.31 -22.99
CA THR A 97 -13.82 -1.45 -24.41
C THR A 97 -12.47 -2.14 -24.61
N VAL A 98 -12.51 -3.42 -24.99
CA VAL A 98 -11.29 -4.17 -25.34
C VAL A 98 -10.94 -3.85 -26.79
N HIS A 99 -9.91 -3.05 -26.99
CA HIS A 99 -9.36 -2.77 -28.32
C HIS A 99 -8.38 -3.88 -28.72
N ASN A 100 -8.85 -4.83 -29.53
CA ASN A 100 -8.04 -5.96 -30.00
C ASN A 100 -7.02 -5.58 -31.08
N ASN A 101 -7.00 -4.33 -31.53
CA ASN A 101 -6.11 -3.84 -32.60
C ASN A 101 -4.77 -3.32 -32.08
N LEU A 102 -4.53 -3.30 -30.77
CA LEU A 102 -3.26 -2.84 -30.20
C LEU A 102 -2.04 -3.60 -30.75
N PRO A 103 -2.06 -4.94 -30.91
CA PRO A 103 -0.93 -5.65 -31.52
C PRO A 103 -0.65 -5.23 -32.95
N GLU A 104 -1.70 -4.93 -33.73
CA GLU A 104 -1.58 -4.47 -35.11
C GLU A 104 -1.02 -3.05 -35.19
N GLN A 105 -1.47 -2.15 -34.30
CA GLN A 105 -0.91 -0.80 -34.18
C GLN A 105 0.58 -0.82 -33.80
N ILE A 106 0.96 -1.68 -32.84
CA ILE A 106 2.36 -1.86 -32.45
C ILE A 106 3.20 -2.31 -33.63
N ARG A 107 2.73 -3.32 -34.39
CA ARG A 107 3.44 -3.81 -35.57
C ARG A 107 3.60 -2.74 -36.64
N ASN A 108 2.54 -1.98 -36.94
CA ASN A 108 2.58 -0.92 -37.94
C ASN A 108 3.56 0.20 -37.54
N ALA A 109 3.55 0.60 -36.26
CA ALA A 109 4.49 1.59 -35.74
C ALA A 109 5.95 1.09 -35.78
N GLN A 110 6.20 -0.19 -35.50
CA GLN A 110 7.53 -0.79 -35.62
C GLN A 110 8.03 -0.84 -37.07
N VAL A 111 7.14 -1.11 -38.03
CA VAL A 111 7.47 -1.09 -39.47
C VAL A 111 7.85 0.32 -39.90
N GLU A 112 7.05 1.32 -39.53
CA GLU A 112 7.30 2.74 -39.83
C GLU A 112 8.63 3.23 -39.23
N ALA A 113 8.92 2.88 -37.97
CA ALA A 113 10.17 3.22 -37.31
C ALA A 113 11.40 2.53 -37.93
N CYS A 114 11.23 1.33 -38.51
CA CYS A 114 12.31 0.59 -39.18
C CYS A 114 12.53 0.99 -40.65
N ASN A 115 11.85 2.01 -41.17
CA ASN A 115 12.09 2.49 -42.53
C ASN A 115 13.46 3.18 -42.63
N GLU A 116 14.17 2.99 -43.74
CA GLU A 116 15.54 3.48 -43.96
C GLU A 116 15.67 5.01 -43.78
N GLU A 117 14.63 5.77 -44.12
CA GLU A 117 14.56 7.23 -43.91
C GLU A 117 14.60 7.62 -42.43
N ASN A 118 14.07 6.77 -41.54
CA ASN A 118 14.00 7.00 -40.10
C ASN A 118 15.22 6.43 -39.34
N ILE A 119 15.86 5.39 -39.88
CA ILE A 119 17.05 4.75 -39.28
C ILE A 119 18.24 5.72 -39.17
N GLY A 120 18.39 6.64 -40.14
CA GLY A 120 19.47 7.62 -40.16
C GLY A 120 19.40 8.69 -39.05
N ALA A 121 18.21 8.97 -38.52
CA ALA A 121 18.00 10.02 -37.51
C ALA A 121 18.24 9.55 -36.06
N GLU A 122 18.06 8.25 -35.78
CA GLU A 122 18.11 7.73 -34.40
C GLU A 122 19.46 7.15 -33.96
N GLY A 123 20.50 7.21 -34.79
CA GLY A 123 21.87 6.91 -34.36
C GLY A 123 22.08 5.49 -33.82
N PHE A 124 21.34 4.50 -34.32
CA PHE A 124 21.53 3.09 -33.95
C PHE A 124 22.92 2.58 -34.41
N LEU A 125 23.92 2.74 -33.54
CA LEU A 125 25.28 2.23 -33.69
C LEU A 125 25.31 0.73 -33.36
N GLY A 126 25.19 -0.10 -34.38
CA GLY A 126 25.50 -1.52 -34.30
C GLY A 126 25.52 -2.16 -35.68
N LYS A 127 26.69 -2.60 -36.15
CA LYS A 127 26.78 -3.43 -37.36
C LYS A 127 26.17 -4.81 -37.07
N GLY A 128 24.88 -4.95 -37.31
CA GLY A 128 24.09 -6.17 -37.18
C GLY A 128 22.64 -5.84 -36.84
N GLU A 129 21.67 -6.67 -37.29
CA GLU A 129 20.25 -6.49 -36.93
C GLU A 129 20.08 -6.58 -35.40
N PRO A 130 19.79 -5.48 -34.67
CA PRO A 130 19.76 -5.48 -33.22
C PRO A 130 18.46 -6.08 -32.65
N PHE A 131 17.56 -6.51 -33.53
CA PHE A 131 16.24 -6.99 -33.19
C PHE A 131 16.08 -8.49 -33.47
N GLU A 132 15.48 -9.20 -32.52
CA GLU A 132 14.89 -10.52 -32.74
C GLU A 132 13.41 -10.38 -33.10
N VAL A 133 12.95 -11.17 -34.07
CA VAL A 133 11.53 -11.22 -34.46
C VAL A 133 10.87 -12.36 -33.69
N ARG A 134 9.83 -12.02 -32.92
CA ARG A 134 9.03 -13.00 -32.16
C ARG A 134 8.03 -13.71 -33.07
N SER A 135 7.45 -14.80 -32.57
CA SER A 135 6.43 -15.60 -33.27
C SER A 135 5.17 -14.81 -33.65
N ASP A 136 4.92 -13.68 -32.97
CA ASP A 136 3.82 -12.75 -33.24
C ASP A 136 4.17 -11.65 -34.26
N GLY A 137 5.39 -11.66 -34.80
CA GLY A 137 5.88 -10.68 -35.77
C GLY A 137 6.38 -9.37 -35.15
N THR A 138 6.40 -9.24 -33.82
CA THR A 138 6.97 -8.08 -33.14
C THR A 138 8.49 -8.14 -33.07
N LYS A 139 9.15 -7.00 -33.23
CA LYS A 139 10.61 -6.86 -33.10
C LYS A 139 10.98 -6.49 -31.67
N CYS A 140 11.93 -7.21 -31.06
CA CYS A 140 12.43 -6.98 -29.70
C CYS A 140 13.95 -6.88 -29.70
N LEU A 141 14.55 -6.12 -28.75
CA LEU A 141 16.00 -6.00 -28.67
C LEU A 141 16.63 -7.33 -28.20
N LYS A 142 17.66 -7.78 -28.90
CA LYS A 142 18.36 -9.03 -28.59
C LYS A 142 19.13 -8.91 -27.27
N GLY A 143 18.90 -9.83 -26.32
CA GLY A 143 19.71 -9.95 -25.09
C GLY A 143 19.17 -9.25 -23.84
N ARG A 144 17.84 -9.12 -23.69
CA ARG A 144 17.20 -8.79 -22.40
C ARG A 144 16.27 -9.90 -21.94
#